data_AF-A0A2B7ZUM8-F1
#
_entry.id   AF-A0A2B7ZUM8-F1
#
_cell.length_a   1.000
_cell.length_b   1.000
_cell.length_c   1.000
_cell.angle_alpha   90.00
_cell.angle_beta   90.00
_cell.angle_gamma   90.00
#
_symmetry.space_group_name_H-M   'P 1'
#
loop_
_entity.id
_entity.type
_entity.pdbx_description
1 polymer ?
#
loop_
_entity_poly.entity_id
_entity_poly.type
_entity_poly.pdbx_seq_one_letter_code
_entity_poly.pdbx_strand_id
1 'polypeptide(L)'
;MSLTPGTPSLMKTEQLMNLLQKEEIVEFHNISESTAEEFLELADRKNLKLSYNPHTKKIKIVMRKWIHSGCLNWIQDWTADLRRSEQWGRRAISAAGEGELKLFAGEYVNRITMPDCAVFISALDYPTITMEVAYTETYENLKKDACLLLEGTAGEISIAILVKIVPLKPDESHIQSAFVQLYEYDSLQNKAIPRGGRKTLFPVPQNHASQKIEFSWEDILKTQLLQMQPVSAKPPPLLLDDLRETINAYTDTQVRLRTRCGNLGN
;
A
#
# COMPACT_ATOMS: atom_id res chain seq x y z
N MET A 1 20.80 25.62 19.15
CA MET A 1 21.96 25.28 18.28
C MET A 1 21.40 24.86 16.93
N SER A 2 21.54 25.72 15.92
CA SER A 2 21.07 25.48 14.54
C SER A 2 22.11 24.64 13.80
N LEU A 3 21.70 23.50 13.25
CA LEU A 3 22.55 22.68 12.39
C LEU A 3 22.67 23.34 11.02
N THR A 4 23.90 23.67 10.64
CA THR A 4 24.28 24.09 9.28
C THR A 4 24.09 22.94 8.28
N PRO A 5 23.63 23.21 7.05
CA PRO A 5 23.43 22.19 6.03
C PRO A 5 24.78 21.74 5.47
N GLY A 6 25.26 20.58 5.93
CA GLY A 6 26.43 19.90 5.38
C GLY A 6 26.11 19.25 4.04
N THR A 7 27.14 19.18 3.18
CA THR A 7 27.15 18.58 1.84
C THR A 7 26.59 17.14 1.85
N PRO A 8 25.82 16.70 0.83
CA PRO A 8 24.97 15.49 0.92
C PRO A 8 25.70 14.13 0.87
N SER A 9 27.03 14.08 0.82
CA SER A 9 27.75 12.90 0.32
C SER A 9 27.98 11.77 1.32
N LEU A 10 27.38 11.80 2.51
CA LEU A 10 27.56 10.75 3.53
C LEU A 10 26.55 10.96 4.66
N MET A 11 25.27 10.92 4.34
CA MET A 11 24.32 10.54 5.38
C MET A 11 24.67 9.08 5.73
N LYS A 12 25.49 8.92 6.79
CA LYS A 12 26.14 7.65 7.11
C LYS A 12 25.06 6.58 7.19
N THR A 13 25.28 5.46 6.52
CA THR A 13 24.42 4.27 6.57
C THR A 13 24.00 3.94 8.02
N GLU A 14 24.85 4.20 9.01
CA GLU A 14 24.51 4.11 10.45
C GLU A 14 23.37 5.02 10.93
N GLN A 15 23.30 6.28 10.47
CA GLN A 15 22.18 7.18 10.80
C GLN A 15 20.88 6.67 10.19
N LEU A 16 20.93 6.20 8.94
CA LEU A 16 19.79 5.54 8.32
C LEU A 16 19.39 4.30 9.12
N MET A 17 20.34 3.43 9.48
CA MET A 17 20.08 2.23 10.27
C MET A 17 19.48 2.53 11.64
N ASN A 18 19.94 3.59 12.33
CA ASN A 18 19.35 4.02 13.60
C ASN A 18 17.93 4.56 13.44
N LEU A 19 17.63 5.26 12.34
CA LEU A 19 16.27 5.71 12.03
C LEU A 19 15.36 4.53 11.66
N LEU A 20 15.90 3.55 10.95
CA LEU A 20 15.24 2.27 10.66
C LEU A 20 15.00 1.42 11.91
N GLN A 21 15.66 1.66 13.03
CA GLN A 21 15.32 0.99 14.29
C GLN A 21 14.12 1.62 14.99
N LYS A 22 13.79 2.89 14.69
CA LYS A 22 12.74 3.65 15.38
C LYS A 22 11.35 3.51 14.77
N GLU A 23 11.22 2.76 13.66
CA GLU A 23 9.94 2.60 12.93
C GLU A 23 9.28 3.93 12.52
N GLU A 24 10.08 4.96 12.26
CA GLU A 24 9.64 6.28 11.84
C GLU A 24 9.65 6.41 10.32
N ILE A 25 8.76 7.26 9.80
CA ILE A 25 8.82 7.72 8.40
C ILE A 25 9.98 8.72 8.32
N VAL A 26 10.90 8.48 7.39
CA VAL A 26 12.07 9.34 7.23
C VAL A 26 11.97 10.06 5.90
N GLU A 27 11.99 11.39 5.92
CA GLU A 27 12.04 12.23 4.73
C GLU A 27 13.40 12.90 4.60
N PHE A 28 14.01 12.76 3.43
CA PHE A 28 15.24 13.41 3.05
C PHE A 28 15.00 14.40 1.92
N HIS A 29 15.70 15.52 1.95
CA HIS A 29 15.55 16.62 1.01
C HIS A 29 16.84 16.88 0.24
N ASN A 30 16.71 17.51 -0.93
CA ASN A 30 17.83 17.87 -1.81
C ASN A 30 18.67 16.66 -2.27
N ILE A 31 18.01 15.51 -2.46
CA ILE A 31 18.66 14.29 -2.93
C ILE A 31 18.76 14.29 -4.47
N SER A 32 19.97 14.07 -5.00
CA SER A 32 20.18 13.88 -6.45
C SER A 32 19.59 12.56 -6.92
N GLU A 33 19.32 12.46 -8.23
CA GLU A 33 18.77 11.24 -8.83
C GLU A 33 19.71 10.04 -8.64
N SER A 34 21.02 10.22 -8.84
CA SER A 34 22.02 9.16 -8.61
C SER A 34 22.02 8.63 -7.18
N THR A 35 21.89 9.51 -6.19
CA THR A 35 21.80 9.11 -4.79
C THR A 35 20.46 8.44 -4.51
N ALA A 36 19.37 8.87 -5.16
CA ALA A 36 18.09 8.21 -5.04
C ALA A 36 18.11 6.77 -5.57
N GLU A 37 18.82 6.51 -6.68
CA GLU A 37 19.05 5.15 -7.18
C GLU A 37 19.79 4.27 -6.16
N GLU A 38 20.85 4.79 -5.54
CA GLU A 38 21.56 4.05 -4.47
C GLU A 38 20.64 3.72 -3.28
N PHE A 39 19.77 4.67 -2.89
CA PHE A 39 18.79 4.43 -1.83
C PHE A 39 17.72 3.41 -2.23
N LEU A 40 17.28 3.41 -3.49
CA LEU A 40 16.32 2.42 -4.01
C LEU A 40 16.92 1.01 -3.98
N GLU A 41 18.17 0.84 -4.42
CA GLU A 41 18.88 -0.44 -4.32
C GLU A 41 19.02 -0.92 -2.87
N LEU A 42 19.32 -0.01 -1.94
CA LEU A 42 19.42 -0.34 -0.54
C LEU A 42 18.07 -0.72 0.06
N ALA A 43 17.01 0.01 -0.32
CA ALA A 43 15.65 -0.24 0.14
C ALA A 43 15.17 -1.63 -0.28
N ASP A 44 15.44 -2.03 -1.52
CA ASP A 44 15.12 -3.36 -2.04
C ASP A 44 15.81 -4.46 -1.21
N ARG A 45 17.13 -4.33 -0.96
CA ARG A 45 17.90 -5.28 -0.12
C ARG A 45 17.44 -5.36 1.32
N LYS A 46 16.76 -4.33 1.83
CA LYS A 46 16.32 -4.21 3.23
C LYS A 46 14.80 -4.33 3.40
N ASN A 47 14.08 -4.60 2.31
CA ASN A 47 12.61 -4.64 2.27
C ASN A 47 11.97 -3.38 2.86
N LEU A 48 12.47 -2.21 2.46
CA LEU A 48 11.95 -0.90 2.84
C LEU A 48 11.06 -0.35 1.73
N LYS A 49 9.99 0.35 2.09
CA LYS A 49 9.21 1.11 1.11
C LYS A 49 9.87 2.47 0.89
N LEU A 50 10.12 2.82 -0.36
CA LEU A 50 10.71 4.09 -0.74
C LEU A 50 9.86 4.76 -1.81
N SER A 51 9.72 6.08 -1.73
CA SER A 51 9.27 6.90 -2.85
C SER A 51 10.22 8.05 -3.10
N TYR A 52 10.40 8.40 -4.37
CA TYR A 52 11.25 9.51 -4.80
C TYR A 52 10.46 10.49 -5.68
N ASN A 53 10.62 11.76 -5.37
CA ASN A 53 10.08 12.86 -6.17
C ASN A 53 11.23 13.73 -6.70
N PRO A 54 11.60 13.62 -7.99
CA PRO A 54 12.73 14.34 -8.56
C PRO A 54 12.53 15.86 -8.57
N HIS A 55 11.30 16.33 -8.79
CA HIS A 55 10.97 17.75 -8.82
C HIS A 55 11.24 18.42 -7.48
N THR A 56 10.88 17.74 -6.38
CA THR A 56 11.12 18.25 -5.02
C THR A 56 12.46 17.80 -4.44
N LYS A 57 13.19 16.92 -5.13
CA LYS A 57 14.40 16.23 -4.66
C LYS A 57 14.19 15.59 -3.29
N LYS A 58 13.02 14.97 -3.08
CA LYS A 58 12.66 14.35 -1.80
C LYS A 58 12.62 12.84 -1.92
N ILE A 59 13.24 12.16 -0.97
CA ILE A 59 13.08 10.73 -0.71
C ILE A 59 12.26 10.56 0.54
N LYS A 60 11.26 9.68 0.50
CA LYS A 60 10.50 9.23 1.66
C LYS A 60 10.72 7.74 1.85
N ILE A 61 11.19 7.35 3.03
CA ILE A 61 11.36 5.95 3.42
C ILE A 61 10.31 5.62 4.47
N VAL A 62 9.55 4.57 4.18
CA VAL A 62 8.48 4.03 5.01
C VAL A 62 8.87 2.64 5.47
N MET A 63 8.90 2.47 6.79
CA MET A 63 9.13 1.19 7.42
C MET A 63 7.88 0.31 7.32
N ARG A 64 7.99 -0.83 6.66
CA ARG A 64 6.92 -1.81 6.60
C ARG A 64 6.67 -2.38 7.98
N LYS A 65 5.47 -2.12 8.50
CA LYS A 65 4.99 -2.75 9.74
C LYS A 65 4.26 -4.05 9.43
N TRP A 66 4.17 -4.92 10.42
CA TRP A 66 3.43 -6.20 10.39
C TRP A 66 2.03 -6.09 9.76
N ILE A 67 1.35 -4.95 9.91
CA ILE A 67 0.05 -4.65 9.29
C ILE A 67 0.09 -4.73 7.76
N HIS A 68 1.16 -4.25 7.13
CA HIS A 68 1.29 -4.24 5.67
C HIS A 68 1.34 -5.68 5.14
N SER A 69 2.08 -6.56 5.83
CA SER A 69 2.12 -7.99 5.52
C SER A 69 0.75 -8.65 5.68
N GLY A 70 0.01 -8.31 6.75
CA GLY A 70 -1.37 -8.80 6.91
C GLY A 70 -2.27 -8.37 5.75
N CYS A 71 -2.27 -7.08 5.39
CA CYS A 71 -3.09 -6.58 4.29
C CYS A 71 -2.69 -7.22 2.94
N LEU A 72 -1.38 -7.42 2.69
CA LEU A 72 -0.90 -8.12 1.49
C LEU A 72 -1.44 -9.56 1.44
N ASN A 73 -1.35 -10.30 2.54
CA ASN A 73 -1.85 -11.68 2.60
C ASN A 73 -3.35 -11.74 2.29
N TRP A 74 -4.13 -10.81 2.83
CA TRP A 74 -5.57 -10.71 2.53
C TRP A 74 -5.86 -10.57 1.03
N ILE A 75 -5.12 -9.71 0.31
CA ILE A 75 -5.28 -9.58 -1.15
C ILE A 75 -4.75 -10.82 -1.90
N GLN A 76 -3.68 -11.44 -1.42
CA GLN A 76 -3.12 -12.66 -2.02
C GLN A 76 -4.08 -13.84 -1.92
N ASP A 77 -4.73 -14.01 -0.77
CA ASP A 77 -5.74 -15.04 -0.56
C ASP A 77 -6.95 -14.82 -1.48
N TRP A 78 -7.46 -13.59 -1.56
CA TRP A 78 -8.53 -13.25 -2.51
C TRP A 78 -8.13 -13.51 -3.97
N THR A 79 -6.89 -13.18 -4.36
CA THR A 79 -6.37 -13.43 -5.72
C THR A 79 -6.23 -14.93 -5.98
N ALA A 80 -5.88 -15.73 -4.97
CA ALA A 80 -5.86 -17.18 -5.07
C ALA A 80 -7.27 -17.75 -5.28
N ASP A 81 -8.26 -17.24 -4.55
CA ASP A 81 -9.67 -17.64 -4.70
C ASP A 81 -10.22 -17.28 -6.07
N LEU A 82 -9.94 -16.07 -6.53
CA LEU A 82 -10.31 -15.58 -7.86
C LEU A 82 -9.74 -16.47 -8.97
N ARG A 83 -8.48 -16.89 -8.89
CA ARG A 83 -7.90 -17.85 -9.84
C ARG A 83 -8.59 -19.20 -9.82
N ARG A 84 -8.92 -19.69 -8.61
CA ARG A 84 -9.59 -20.98 -8.45
C ARG A 84 -11.00 -20.93 -9.04
N SER A 85 -11.76 -19.88 -8.78
CA SER A 85 -13.13 -19.74 -9.28
C SER A 85 -13.19 -19.62 -10.80
N GLU A 86 -12.26 -18.88 -11.39
CA GLU A 86 -12.21 -18.66 -12.84
C GLU A 86 -11.36 -19.69 -13.61
N GLN A 87 -10.79 -20.68 -12.91
CA GLN A 87 -9.93 -21.72 -13.49
C GLN A 87 -8.72 -21.17 -14.25
N TRP A 88 -8.22 -20.01 -13.83
CA TRP A 88 -7.09 -19.37 -14.47
C TRP A 88 -5.75 -19.97 -14.05
N GLY A 89 -4.80 -19.99 -14.99
CA GLY A 89 -3.43 -20.41 -14.70
C GLY A 89 -2.76 -19.53 -13.65
N ARG A 90 -1.79 -20.08 -12.91
CA ARG A 90 -1.11 -19.41 -11.79
C ARG A 90 -0.57 -18.01 -12.12
N ARG A 91 -0.18 -17.78 -13.38
CA ARG A 91 0.40 -16.52 -13.86
C ARG A 91 -0.63 -15.49 -14.32
N ALA A 92 -1.87 -15.88 -14.65
CA ALA A 92 -2.84 -14.99 -15.28
C ALA A 92 -3.10 -13.72 -14.45
N ILE A 93 -3.22 -13.89 -13.13
CA ILE A 93 -3.34 -12.83 -12.14
C ILE A 93 -2.46 -13.13 -10.94
N SER A 94 -1.87 -12.10 -10.35
CA SER A 94 -1.04 -12.18 -9.15
C SER A 94 -1.24 -10.96 -8.26
N ALA A 95 -0.91 -11.11 -6.98
CA ALA A 95 -0.80 -10.00 -6.06
C ALA A 95 0.60 -9.95 -5.46
N ALA A 96 1.19 -8.76 -5.45
CA ALA A 96 2.52 -8.52 -4.90
C ALA A 96 2.52 -7.25 -4.06
N GLY A 97 3.32 -7.24 -3.00
CA GLY A 97 3.57 -6.04 -2.21
C GLY A 97 4.84 -5.31 -2.60
N GLU A 98 5.61 -5.84 -3.55
CA GLU A 98 6.93 -5.35 -3.94
C GLU A 98 6.92 -5.13 -5.46
N GLY A 99 7.30 -3.93 -5.89
CA GLY A 99 7.27 -3.54 -7.30
C GLY A 99 7.30 -2.04 -7.49
N GLU A 100 8.36 -1.54 -8.15
CA GLU A 100 8.49 -0.13 -8.49
C GLU A 100 7.64 0.21 -9.71
N LEU A 101 6.84 1.27 -9.60
CA LEU A 101 6.19 1.91 -10.72
C LEU A 101 6.96 3.18 -11.07
N LYS A 102 7.39 3.29 -12.33
CA LYS A 102 8.28 4.39 -12.81
C LYS A 102 7.71 5.21 -13.97
N LEU A 103 6.69 4.69 -14.65
CA LEU A 103 6.21 5.20 -15.94
C LEU A 103 5.01 6.16 -15.79
N PHE A 104 5.09 7.12 -14.88
CA PHE A 104 4.00 8.08 -14.70
C PHE A 104 4.02 9.20 -15.75
N ALA A 105 2.84 9.71 -16.09
CA ALA A 105 2.64 10.83 -17.02
C ALA A 105 2.36 12.16 -16.29
N GLY A 106 2.36 13.26 -17.05
CA GLY A 106 1.99 14.59 -16.56
C GLY A 106 2.89 15.10 -15.44
N GLU A 107 2.29 15.68 -14.39
CA GLU A 107 3.03 16.23 -13.23
C GLU A 107 3.72 15.17 -12.36
N TYR A 108 3.44 13.89 -12.64
CA TYR A 108 4.01 12.75 -11.94
C TYR A 108 5.20 12.12 -12.69
N VAL A 109 5.60 12.68 -13.84
CA VAL A 109 6.73 12.18 -14.64
C VAL A 109 8.00 11.98 -13.78
N ASN A 110 8.73 10.91 -14.05
CA ASN A 110 9.95 10.50 -13.35
C ASN A 110 9.77 10.22 -11.84
N ARG A 111 8.54 10.18 -11.32
CA ARG A 111 8.32 9.69 -9.95
C ARG A 111 8.50 8.18 -9.91
N ILE A 112 8.96 7.71 -8.76
CA ILE A 112 9.04 6.29 -8.45
C ILE A 112 8.23 6.06 -7.19
N THR A 113 7.27 5.14 -7.28
CA THR A 113 6.46 4.72 -6.14
C THR A 113 6.35 3.21 -6.09
N MET A 114 6.09 2.68 -4.91
CA MET A 114 5.84 1.25 -4.70
C MET A 114 4.59 1.12 -3.83
N PRO A 115 3.46 0.66 -4.39
CA PRO A 115 2.26 0.44 -3.58
C PRO A 115 2.50 -0.67 -2.55
N ASP A 116 1.75 -0.64 -1.44
CA ASP A 116 1.88 -1.69 -0.40
C ASP A 116 1.36 -3.05 -0.88
N CYS A 117 0.39 -3.02 -1.78
CA CYS A 117 -0.05 -4.17 -2.53
C CYS A 117 -0.56 -3.75 -3.91
N ALA A 118 -0.37 -4.60 -4.90
CA ALA A 118 -0.81 -4.42 -6.26
C ALA A 118 -1.27 -5.75 -6.86
N VAL A 119 -2.37 -5.72 -7.59
CA VAL A 119 -2.93 -6.85 -8.34
C VAL A 119 -2.58 -6.67 -9.82
N PHE A 120 -1.85 -7.63 -10.37
CA PHE A 120 -1.35 -7.61 -11.73
C PHE A 120 -2.09 -8.63 -12.61
N ILE A 121 -2.38 -8.23 -13.84
CA ILE A 121 -2.80 -9.14 -14.91
C ILE A 121 -1.60 -9.31 -15.85
N SER A 122 -1.25 -10.55 -16.18
CA SER A 122 0.00 -10.92 -16.89
C SER A 122 0.31 -10.10 -18.15
N ALA A 123 -0.70 -9.60 -18.84
CA ALA A 123 -0.57 -8.91 -20.12
C ALA A 123 -0.66 -7.38 -20.01
N LEU A 124 -0.73 -6.83 -18.79
CA LEU A 124 -0.80 -5.40 -18.54
C LEU A 124 0.51 -4.88 -17.93
N ASP A 125 0.91 -3.68 -18.34
CA ASP A 125 2.12 -3.02 -17.86
C ASP A 125 1.96 -2.45 -16.44
N TYR A 126 0.72 -2.15 -16.04
CA TYR A 126 0.36 -1.66 -14.73
C TYR A 126 -0.50 -2.67 -13.95
N PRO A 127 -0.46 -2.63 -12.61
CA PRO A 127 -1.48 -3.30 -11.83
C PRO A 127 -2.85 -2.65 -12.09
N THR A 128 -3.92 -3.42 -11.93
CA THR A 128 -5.29 -2.91 -12.11
C THR A 128 -5.92 -2.46 -10.80
N ILE A 129 -5.47 -3.02 -9.68
CA ILE A 129 -5.86 -2.62 -8.33
C ILE A 129 -4.59 -2.40 -7.52
N THR A 130 -4.54 -1.30 -6.79
CA THR A 130 -3.50 -1.04 -5.79
C THR A 130 -4.11 -0.86 -4.42
N MET A 131 -3.29 -1.07 -3.38
CA MET A 131 -3.64 -0.79 -2.01
C MET A 131 -2.51 -0.05 -1.30
N GLU A 132 -2.89 0.98 -0.56
CA GLU A 132 -2.04 1.78 0.30
C GLU A 132 -2.52 1.63 1.74
N VAL A 133 -1.59 1.31 2.63
CA VAL A 133 -1.85 0.99 4.04
C VAL A 133 -1.12 2.00 4.90
N ALA A 134 -1.87 2.65 5.80
CA ALA A 134 -1.32 3.57 6.77
C ALA A 134 -1.43 2.99 8.16
N TYR A 135 -0.32 2.95 8.88
CA TYR A 135 -0.36 2.85 10.33
C TYR A 135 0.01 4.19 10.97
N THR A 136 1.26 4.62 10.80
CA THR A 136 1.73 5.91 11.33
C THR A 136 1.45 7.06 10.36
N GLU A 137 1.28 6.78 9.07
CA GLU A 137 0.93 7.75 8.04
C GLU A 137 -0.43 8.41 8.29
N THR A 138 -0.55 9.67 7.88
CA THR A 138 -1.84 10.37 7.85
C THR A 138 -2.70 9.88 6.69
N TYR A 139 -4.01 10.03 6.83
CA TYR A 139 -4.94 9.73 5.73
C TYR A 139 -4.69 10.61 4.49
N GLU A 140 -4.31 11.88 4.68
CA GLU A 140 -4.01 12.78 3.56
C GLU A 140 -2.78 12.34 2.75
N ASN A 141 -1.80 11.70 3.40
CA ASN A 141 -0.66 11.11 2.69
C ASN A 141 -1.11 9.93 1.83
N LEU A 142 -1.93 9.02 2.38
CA LEU A 142 -2.52 7.92 1.60
C LEU A 142 -3.35 8.40 0.43
N LYS A 143 -4.13 9.47 0.62
CA LYS A 143 -4.90 10.06 -0.46
C LYS A 143 -4.00 10.59 -1.57
N LYS A 144 -2.91 11.28 -1.23
CA LYS A 144 -1.93 11.75 -2.23
C LYS A 144 -1.27 10.59 -2.98
N ASP A 145 -0.90 9.53 -2.27
CA ASP A 145 -0.28 8.34 -2.86
C ASP A 145 -1.28 7.64 -3.82
N ALA A 146 -2.55 7.51 -3.43
CA ALA A 146 -3.61 7.01 -4.29
C ALA A 146 -3.89 7.89 -5.52
N CYS A 147 -3.94 9.22 -5.35
CA CYS A 147 -4.08 10.17 -6.47
C CYS A 147 -2.92 10.02 -7.46
N LEU A 148 -1.68 9.95 -6.97
CA LEU A 148 -0.50 9.74 -7.81
C LEU A 148 -0.62 8.45 -8.61
N LEU A 149 -1.02 7.34 -7.98
CA LEU A 149 -1.17 6.04 -8.64
C LEU A 149 -2.23 6.11 -9.74
N LEU A 150 -3.42 6.63 -9.43
CA LEU A 150 -4.54 6.66 -10.37
C LEU A 150 -4.35 7.68 -11.50
N GLU A 151 -3.99 8.92 -11.15
CA GLU A 151 -3.84 10.03 -12.11
C GLU A 151 -2.53 9.93 -12.89
N GLY A 152 -1.43 9.55 -12.22
CA GLY A 152 -0.14 9.40 -12.87
C GLY A 152 -0.11 8.26 -13.90
N THR A 153 -0.96 7.25 -13.74
CA THR A 153 -1.13 6.18 -14.73
C THR A 153 -2.30 6.44 -15.70
N ALA A 154 -2.90 7.64 -15.66
CA ALA A 154 -4.04 8.02 -16.48
C ALA A 154 -5.21 7.00 -16.45
N GLY A 155 -5.40 6.35 -15.31
CA GLY A 155 -6.45 5.35 -15.11
C GLY A 155 -6.12 3.93 -15.55
N GLU A 156 -4.88 3.61 -15.92
CA GLU A 156 -4.47 2.21 -16.13
C GLU A 156 -4.65 1.39 -14.84
N ILE A 157 -4.35 1.98 -13.68
CA ILE A 157 -4.83 1.49 -12.39
C ILE A 157 -6.31 1.88 -12.24
N SER A 158 -7.21 0.89 -12.11
CA SER A 158 -8.65 1.12 -11.94
C SER A 158 -8.99 1.67 -10.56
N ILE A 159 -8.48 1.00 -9.52
CA ILE A 159 -8.90 1.21 -8.14
C ILE A 159 -7.68 1.31 -7.23
N ALA A 160 -7.69 2.31 -6.35
CA ALA A 160 -6.80 2.39 -5.20
C ALA A 160 -7.61 2.16 -3.91
N ILE A 161 -7.20 1.17 -3.13
CA ILE A 161 -7.78 0.82 -1.83
C ILE A 161 -6.92 1.47 -0.73
N LEU A 162 -7.51 2.31 0.11
CA LEU A 162 -6.80 2.96 1.20
C LEU A 162 -7.23 2.32 2.51
N VAL A 163 -6.30 1.68 3.22
CA VAL A 163 -6.53 1.10 4.55
C VAL A 163 -5.84 1.98 5.58
N LYS A 164 -6.60 2.73 6.36
CA LYS A 164 -6.05 3.58 7.42
C LYS A 164 -6.33 2.97 8.78
N ILE A 165 -5.27 2.62 9.51
CA ILE A 165 -5.29 2.10 10.86
C ILE A 165 -4.64 3.13 11.81
N VAL A 166 -5.28 3.39 12.94
CA VAL A 166 -4.72 4.25 13.99
C VAL A 166 -3.74 3.42 14.84
N PRO A 167 -2.51 3.92 15.11
CA PRO A 167 -1.56 3.19 15.92
C PRO A 167 -2.04 2.87 17.33
N LEU A 168 -1.74 1.66 17.79
CA LEU A 168 -1.87 1.29 19.19
C LEU A 168 -1.05 2.22 20.07
N LYS A 169 -1.70 2.76 21.12
CA LYS A 169 -1.00 3.35 22.26
C LYS A 169 -0.27 2.28 23.07
N PRO A 170 0.70 2.66 23.93
CA PRO A 170 1.47 1.70 24.75
C PRO A 170 0.60 0.79 25.63
N ASP A 171 -0.54 1.29 26.09
CA ASP A 171 -1.49 0.60 26.98
C ASP A 171 -2.61 -0.16 26.24
N GLU A 172 -2.66 -0.05 24.91
CA GLU A 172 -3.70 -0.68 24.09
C GLU A 172 -3.26 -2.06 23.58
N SER A 173 -4.13 -3.05 23.73
CA SER A 173 -3.94 -4.42 23.23
C SER A 173 -4.65 -4.72 21.91
N HIS A 174 -5.49 -3.80 21.42
CA HIS A 174 -6.33 -4.00 20.24
C HIS A 174 -6.55 -2.69 19.50
N ILE A 175 -6.74 -2.78 18.18
CA ILE A 175 -6.93 -1.63 17.29
C ILE A 175 -8.23 -0.90 17.67
N GLN A 176 -8.12 0.39 17.97
CA GLN A 176 -9.26 1.22 18.36
C GLN A 176 -10.02 1.78 17.16
N SER A 177 -9.31 2.12 16.09
CA SER A 177 -9.89 2.80 14.93
C SER A 177 -9.17 2.40 13.65
N ALA A 178 -9.93 1.95 12.67
CA ALA A 178 -9.46 1.83 11.29
C ALA A 178 -10.61 1.87 10.30
N PHE A 179 -10.32 2.22 9.05
CA PHE A 179 -11.30 2.25 7.97
C PHE A 179 -10.66 1.93 6.63
N VAL A 180 -11.51 1.58 5.66
CA VAL A 180 -11.18 1.46 4.25
C VAL A 180 -11.91 2.51 3.42
N GLN A 181 -11.24 3.08 2.43
CA GLN A 181 -11.84 3.96 1.42
C GLN A 181 -11.32 3.56 0.05
N LEU A 182 -12.19 3.52 -0.96
CA LEU A 182 -11.76 3.31 -2.34
C LEU A 182 -11.69 4.64 -3.08
N TYR A 183 -10.75 4.70 -4.01
CA TYR A 183 -10.65 5.73 -5.03
C TYR A 183 -10.61 5.08 -6.41
N GLU A 184 -11.18 5.77 -7.39
CA GLU A 184 -11.16 5.41 -8.80
C GLU A 184 -10.76 6.62 -9.64
N TYR A 185 -10.31 6.39 -10.87
CA TYR A 185 -9.98 7.47 -11.80
C TYR A 185 -11.22 7.87 -12.62
N ASP A 186 -11.60 9.14 -12.52
CA ASP A 186 -12.61 9.75 -13.38
C ASP A 186 -11.97 10.33 -14.63
N SER A 187 -12.20 9.69 -15.77
CA SER A 187 -11.63 10.10 -17.06
C SER A 187 -12.22 11.41 -17.59
N LEU A 188 -13.41 11.82 -17.16
CA LEU A 188 -14.01 13.10 -17.56
C LEU A 188 -13.31 14.27 -16.86
N GLN A 189 -12.90 14.07 -15.61
CA GLN A 189 -12.21 15.09 -14.82
C GLN A 189 -10.69 14.95 -14.84
N ASN A 190 -10.17 13.82 -15.35
CA ASN A 190 -8.76 13.44 -15.26
C ASN A 190 -8.26 13.51 -13.80
N LYS A 191 -9.05 12.94 -12.87
CA LYS A 191 -8.80 13.04 -11.42
C LYS A 191 -9.20 11.77 -10.69
N ALA A 192 -8.49 11.48 -9.60
CA ALA A 192 -8.91 10.46 -8.65
C ALA A 192 -10.07 10.97 -7.80
N ILE A 193 -11.16 10.19 -7.73
CA ILE A 193 -12.34 10.49 -6.94
C ILE A 193 -12.67 9.33 -5.98
N PRO A 194 -13.29 9.60 -4.81
CA PRO A 194 -13.73 8.53 -3.92
C PRO A 194 -14.81 7.67 -4.56
N ARG A 195 -14.63 6.35 -4.58
CA ARG A 195 -15.64 5.38 -4.99
C ARG A 195 -16.47 4.96 -3.78
N GLY A 196 -17.63 5.60 -3.60
CA GLY A 196 -18.50 5.40 -2.45
C GLY A 196 -17.92 5.97 -1.14
N GLY A 197 -18.52 5.61 -0.01
CA GLY A 197 -18.15 6.11 1.32
C GLY A 197 -17.12 5.26 2.06
N ARG A 198 -16.59 5.80 3.16
CA ARG A 198 -15.68 5.09 4.07
C ARG A 198 -16.39 3.91 4.73
N LYS A 199 -15.70 2.77 4.81
CA LYS A 199 -16.15 1.57 5.52
C LYS A 199 -15.34 1.40 6.80
N THR A 200 -15.99 1.47 7.96
CA THR A 200 -15.34 1.32 9.26
C THR A 200 -14.91 -0.13 9.49
N LEU A 201 -13.64 -0.34 9.81
CA LEU A 201 -13.13 -1.64 10.25
C LEU A 201 -13.19 -1.78 11.77
N PHE A 202 -12.73 -0.74 12.50
CA PHE A 202 -12.70 -0.70 13.96
C PHE A 202 -13.27 0.63 14.50
N PRO A 203 -14.04 0.61 15.60
CA PRO A 203 -14.60 -0.60 16.23
C PRO A 203 -15.49 -1.38 15.25
N VAL A 204 -15.64 -2.68 15.44
CA VAL A 204 -16.38 -3.54 14.50
C VAL A 204 -17.84 -3.06 14.44
N PRO A 205 -18.31 -2.57 13.28
CA PRO A 205 -19.65 -1.99 13.18
C PRO A 205 -20.72 -3.09 13.20
N GLN A 206 -21.94 -2.77 13.64
CA GLN A 206 -23.04 -3.74 13.69
C GLN A 206 -23.37 -4.39 12.34
N ASN A 207 -23.12 -3.69 11.23
CA ASN A 207 -23.36 -4.19 9.88
C ASN A 207 -22.13 -4.88 9.25
N HIS A 208 -21.11 -5.22 10.03
CA HIS A 208 -19.82 -5.72 9.53
C HIS A 208 -19.95 -6.92 8.57
N ALA A 209 -20.84 -7.87 8.87
CA ALA A 209 -21.06 -9.08 8.06
C ALA A 209 -21.54 -8.79 6.62
N SER A 210 -22.11 -7.60 6.38
CA SER A 210 -22.53 -7.16 5.04
C SER A 210 -21.48 -6.30 4.34
N GLN A 211 -20.41 -5.92 5.03
CA GLN A 211 -19.41 -5.02 4.48
C GLN A 211 -18.42 -5.78 3.61
N LYS A 212 -18.45 -5.41 2.33
CA LYS A 212 -17.56 -5.92 1.30
C LYS A 212 -17.15 -4.81 0.34
N ILE A 213 -16.10 -5.08 -0.41
CA ILE A 213 -15.69 -4.32 -1.58
C ILE A 213 -16.09 -5.16 -2.80
N GLU A 214 -16.86 -4.56 -3.69
CA GLU A 214 -17.30 -5.17 -4.93
C GLU A 214 -16.53 -4.56 -6.09
N PHE A 215 -16.09 -5.41 -7.02
CA PHE A 215 -15.44 -5.01 -8.26
C PHE A 215 -16.30 -5.43 -9.44
N SER A 216 -16.15 -4.72 -10.56
CA SER A 216 -16.54 -5.23 -11.86
C SER A 216 -15.39 -6.03 -12.48
N TRP A 217 -15.69 -6.82 -13.52
CA TRP A 217 -14.63 -7.43 -14.30
C TRP A 217 -13.79 -6.41 -15.07
N GLU A 218 -14.37 -5.26 -15.42
CA GLU A 218 -13.64 -4.15 -16.03
C GLU A 218 -12.61 -3.55 -15.07
N ASP A 219 -12.94 -3.46 -13.78
CA ASP A 219 -12.01 -2.98 -12.75
C ASP A 219 -10.76 -3.87 -12.69
N ILE A 220 -10.94 -5.20 -12.77
CA ILE A 220 -9.86 -6.18 -12.57
C ILE A 220 -9.09 -6.46 -13.87
N LEU A 221 -9.80 -6.65 -14.99
CA LEU A 221 -9.25 -7.17 -16.24
C LEU A 221 -8.96 -6.07 -17.27
N LYS A 222 -9.58 -4.90 -17.15
CA LYS A 222 -9.42 -3.80 -18.12
C LYS A 222 -9.57 -4.29 -19.56
N THR A 223 -8.58 -4.01 -20.41
CA THR A 223 -8.53 -4.40 -21.83
C THR A 223 -8.42 -5.91 -22.03
N GLN A 224 -8.05 -6.68 -21.00
CA GLN A 224 -7.94 -8.14 -21.05
C GLN A 224 -9.30 -8.86 -20.89
N LEU A 225 -10.39 -8.13 -20.61
CA LEU A 225 -11.71 -8.73 -20.35
C LEU A 225 -12.16 -9.67 -21.48
N LEU A 226 -12.03 -9.23 -22.73
CA LEU A 226 -12.45 -10.00 -23.91
C LEU A 226 -11.58 -11.23 -24.18
N GLN A 227 -10.31 -11.19 -23.76
CA GLN A 227 -9.36 -12.28 -23.94
C GLN A 227 -9.47 -13.33 -22.84
N MET A 228 -9.67 -12.89 -21.59
CA MET A 228 -9.71 -13.78 -20.43
C MET A 228 -11.09 -14.42 -20.20
N GLN A 229 -12.17 -13.77 -20.66
CA GLN A 229 -13.54 -14.29 -20.65
C GLN A 229 -13.90 -15.00 -19.33
N PRO A 230 -14.04 -14.24 -18.23
CA PRO A 230 -14.38 -14.83 -16.93
C PRO A 230 -15.66 -15.66 -17.03
N VAL A 231 -15.66 -16.80 -16.32
CA VAL A 231 -16.76 -17.77 -16.32
C VAL A 231 -17.92 -17.24 -15.49
N SER A 232 -17.62 -16.54 -14.39
CA SER A 232 -18.64 -15.97 -13.52
C SER A 232 -19.09 -14.58 -13.99
N ALA A 233 -20.35 -14.23 -13.69
CA ALA A 233 -20.92 -12.94 -14.09
C ALA A 233 -20.27 -11.74 -13.37
N LYS A 234 -19.73 -11.97 -12.17
CA LYS A 234 -19.07 -10.96 -11.34
C LYS A 234 -17.93 -11.60 -10.56
N PRO A 235 -16.83 -10.86 -10.32
CA PRO A 235 -15.76 -11.37 -9.47
C PRO A 235 -16.24 -11.55 -8.02
N PRO A 236 -15.67 -12.50 -7.26
CA PRO A 236 -15.85 -12.59 -5.82
C PRO A 236 -15.48 -11.27 -5.14
N PRO A 237 -16.28 -10.82 -4.15
CA PRO A 237 -15.97 -9.60 -3.42
C PRO A 237 -14.78 -9.79 -2.46
N LEU A 238 -14.15 -8.68 -2.09
CA LEU A 238 -13.22 -8.64 -0.95
C LEU A 238 -14.04 -8.43 0.33
N LEU A 239 -14.02 -9.41 1.23
CA LEU A 239 -14.74 -9.34 2.50
C LEU A 239 -13.94 -8.56 3.53
N LEU A 240 -14.59 -7.61 4.22
CA LEU A 240 -13.90 -6.79 5.23
C LEU A 240 -13.74 -7.52 6.58
N ASP A 241 -14.50 -8.60 6.82
CA ASP A 241 -14.29 -9.44 8.01
C ASP A 241 -12.96 -10.18 7.94
N ASP A 242 -12.58 -10.74 6.78
CA ASP A 242 -11.27 -11.36 6.56
C ASP A 242 -10.11 -10.39 6.83
N LEU A 243 -10.28 -9.11 6.43
CA LEU A 243 -9.31 -8.06 6.74
C LEU A 243 -9.23 -7.76 8.24
N ARG A 244 -10.37 -7.70 8.95
CA ARG A 244 -10.39 -7.50 10.41
C ARG A 244 -9.70 -8.66 11.13
N GLU A 245 -10.00 -9.90 10.75
CA GLU A 245 -9.36 -11.09 11.30
C GLU A 245 -7.86 -11.06 11.09
N THR A 246 -7.43 -10.71 9.89
CA THR A 246 -6.00 -10.58 9.56
C THR A 246 -5.33 -9.48 10.38
N ILE A 247 -5.94 -8.29 10.48
CA ILE A 247 -5.42 -7.20 11.31
C ILE A 247 -5.31 -7.64 12.77
N ASN A 248 -6.33 -8.29 13.33
CA ASN A 248 -6.32 -8.76 14.72
C ASN A 248 -5.22 -9.81 14.96
N ALA A 249 -5.08 -10.80 14.08
CA ALA A 249 -4.09 -11.87 14.24
C ALA A 249 -2.65 -11.32 14.28
N TYR A 250 -2.33 -10.37 13.40
CA TYR A 250 -1.01 -9.75 13.43
C TYR A 250 -0.86 -8.75 14.61
N THR A 251 -1.94 -8.07 15.02
CA THR A 251 -1.94 -7.20 16.20
C THR A 251 -1.61 -8.00 17.45
N ASP A 252 -2.27 -9.13 17.66
CA ASP A 252 -2.05 -10.03 18.79
C ASP A 252 -0.61 -10.52 18.83
N THR A 253 -0.06 -10.88 17.66
CA THR A 253 1.33 -11.30 17.54
C THR A 253 2.27 -10.18 17.98
N GLN A 254 2.04 -8.95 17.53
CA GLN A 254 2.87 -7.80 17.92
C GLN A 254 2.76 -7.48 19.42
N VAL A 255 1.55 -7.51 19.98
CA VAL A 255 1.34 -7.26 21.42
C VAL A 255 2.08 -8.30 22.25
N ARG A 256 2.02 -9.59 21.89
CA ARG A 256 2.77 -10.66 22.57
C ARG A 256 4.28 -10.43 22.50
N LEU A 257 4.81 -9.97 21.36
CA LEU A 257 6.23 -9.64 21.21
C LEU A 257 6.64 -8.49 22.13
N ARG A 258 5.82 -7.43 22.23
CA ARG A 258 6.06 -6.31 23.15
C ARG A 258 6.12 -6.76 24.60
N THR A 259 5.17 -7.58 25.04
CA THR A 259 5.14 -8.11 26.43
C THR A 259 6.37 -8.95 26.74
N ARG A 260 6.83 -9.78 25.79
CA ARG A 260 8.04 -10.60 25.98
C ARG A 260 9.31 -9.75 26.11
N CYS A 261 9.46 -8.71 25.29
CA CYS A 261 10.62 -7.82 25.34
C CYS A 261 10.60 -6.92 26.60
N GLY A 262 9.43 -6.44 27.03
CA GLY A 262 9.29 -5.64 28.25
C GLY A 262 9.68 -6.39 29.53
N ASN A 263 9.47 -7.72 29.55
CA ASN A 263 9.83 -8.56 30.69
C ASN A 263 11.32 -8.93 30.78
N LEU A 264 12.11 -8.65 29.74
CA LEU A 264 13.56 -8.88 29.73
C LEU A 264 14.37 -7.66 30.24
N GLY A 265 13.70 -6.52 30.44
CA GLY A 265 14.33 -5.27 30.88
C GLY A 265 14.14 -4.92 32.36
N ASN A 266 13.53 -5.80 33.15
CA ASN A 266 13.32 -5.64 34.59
C ASN A 266 14.07 -6.72 35.40
#